data_AF-A0A9E7RTQ2-F1
#
_entry.id   AF-A0A9E7RTQ2-F1
#
_cell.length_a   1.000
_cell.length_b   1.000
_cell.length_c   1.000
_cell.angle_alpha   90.00
_cell.angle_beta   90.00
_cell.angle_gamma   90.00
#
_symmetry.space_group_name_H-M   'P 1'
#
loop_
_entity.id
_entity.type
_entity.pdbx_description
1 polymer ?
#
loop_
_entity_poly.entity_id
_entity_poly.type
_entity_poly.pdbx_seq_one_letter_code
_entity_poly.pdbx_strand_id
1 'polypeptide(L)'
;MVFEEYEFGDIIYQRRHWIIFLAPNQSNLGTCVVALKRNERFLGNLGKPEWDEMLEIISELEYAVRREFGATMFNWGVLLNTFYRENTPPPHLH
;
A
#
# COMPACT_ATOMS: atom_id res chain seq x y z
N MET A 1 -0.31 -17.09 -2.00
CA MET A 1 0.27 -15.82 -2.50
C MET A 1 0.94 -15.10 -1.34
N VAL A 2 2.01 -14.33 -1.56
CA VAL A 2 2.88 -13.69 -0.52
C VAL A 2 2.11 -12.88 0.55
N PHE A 3 0.85 -12.49 0.28
CA PHE A 3 0.03 -11.65 1.15
C PHE A 3 -1.06 -12.36 1.96
N GLU A 4 -1.22 -13.69 1.83
CA GLU A 4 -2.29 -14.43 2.55
C GLU A 4 -2.16 -14.36 4.08
N GLU A 5 -0.96 -14.08 4.58
CA GLU A 5 -0.68 -13.92 6.01
C GLU A 5 -0.89 -12.48 6.52
N TYR A 6 -1.19 -11.52 5.63
CA TYR A 6 -1.38 -10.10 5.98
C TYR A 6 -2.86 -9.70 5.84
N GLU A 7 -3.42 -9.06 6.87
CA GLU A 7 -4.81 -8.58 6.90
C GLU A 7 -4.97 -7.21 6.18
N PHE A 8 -4.45 -7.07 4.96
CA PHE A 8 -4.49 -5.79 4.23
C PHE A 8 -5.87 -5.44 3.65
N GLY A 9 -6.79 -6.41 3.57
CA GLY A 9 -8.14 -6.22 3.03
C GLY A 9 -8.30 -6.74 1.61
N ASP A 10 -9.27 -6.18 0.87
CA ASP A 10 -9.68 -6.68 -0.45
C ASP A 10 -8.83 -6.09 -1.57
N ILE A 11 -8.34 -6.93 -2.49
CA ILE A 11 -7.59 -6.45 -3.66
C ILE A 11 -8.53 -5.67 -4.60
N ILE A 12 -8.20 -4.41 -4.88
CA ILE A 12 -8.99 -3.56 -5.79
C ILE A 12 -8.26 -3.26 -7.11
N TYR A 13 -6.94 -3.30 -7.10
CA TYR A 13 -6.13 -3.01 -8.28
C TYR A 13 -4.72 -3.62 -8.16
N GLN A 14 -4.05 -3.81 -9.29
CA GLN A 14 -2.66 -4.25 -9.31
C GLN A 14 -1.91 -3.73 -10.53
N ARG A 15 -0.62 -3.48 -10.35
CA ARG A 15 0.35 -3.16 -11.41
C ARG A 15 1.42 -4.22 -11.47
N ARG A 16 2.51 -3.99 -12.22
CA ARG A 16 3.57 -4.99 -12.38
C ARG A 16 4.27 -5.27 -11.05
N HIS A 17 4.61 -4.23 -10.29
CA HIS A 17 5.38 -4.35 -9.04
C HIS A 17 4.52 -4.19 -7.79
N TRP A 18 3.31 -3.64 -7.89
CA TRP A 18 2.48 -3.30 -6.74
C TRP A 18 1.11 -3.97 -6.76
N ILE A 19 0.55 -4.19 -5.58
CA ILE A 19 -0.83 -4.61 -5.36
C ILE A 19 -1.50 -3.61 -4.40
N ILE A 20 -2.75 -3.24 -4.69
CA ILE A 20 -3.49 -2.26 -3.92
C ILE A 20 -4.68 -2.97 -3.29
N PHE A 21 -4.77 -2.85 -1.97
CA PHE A 21 -5.87 -3.36 -1.16
C PHE A 21 -6.72 -2.21 -0.62
N LEU A 22 -8.03 -2.40 -0.57
CA LEU A 22 -8.93 -1.58 0.22
C LEU A 22 -8.88 -2.06 1.67
N ALA A 23 -8.41 -1.21 2.59
CA ALA A 23 -8.28 -1.58 3.98
C ALA A 23 -9.67 -1.85 4.61
N PRO A 24 -9.80 -2.81 5.53
CA PRO A 24 -11.09 -3.09 6.19
C PRO A 24 -11.54 -1.93 7.09
N ASN A 25 -10.59 -1.20 7.69
CA ASN A 25 -10.88 0.00 8.47
C ASN A 25 -10.93 1.24 7.57
N GLN A 26 -12.12 1.76 7.34
CA GLN A 26 -12.39 2.96 6.53
C GLN A 26 -12.76 4.17 7.39
N SER A 27 -12.13 4.34 8.57
CA SER A 27 -12.28 5.56 9.38
C SER A 27 -11.98 6.83 8.57
N ASN A 28 -11.08 6.73 7.57
CA ASN A 28 -11.01 7.65 6.43
C ASN A 28 -11.49 6.89 5.17
N LEU A 29 -12.47 7.44 4.46
CA LEU A 29 -12.97 6.82 3.23
C LEU A 29 -11.89 6.80 2.14
N GLY A 30 -11.74 5.65 1.48
CA GLY A 30 -10.72 5.42 0.46
C GLY A 30 -9.36 4.99 1.03
N THR A 31 -9.29 4.57 2.30
CA THR A 31 -8.04 4.07 2.90
C THR A 31 -7.59 2.82 2.15
N CYS A 32 -6.38 2.86 1.59
CA CYS A 32 -5.80 1.76 0.84
C CYS A 32 -4.45 1.35 1.44
N VAL A 33 -4.05 0.10 1.20
CA VAL A 33 -2.69 -0.40 1.42
C VAL A 33 -2.04 -0.68 0.07
N VAL A 34 -0.83 -0.20 -0.15
CA VAL A 34 -0.09 -0.37 -1.41
C VAL A 34 1.14 -1.23 -1.15
N ALA A 35 1.06 -2.54 -1.39
CA ALA A 35 2.13 -3.47 -1.06
C ALA A 35 2.98 -3.85 -2.27
N LEU A 36 4.30 -3.94 -2.07
CA LEU A 36 5.24 -4.36 -3.12
C LEU A 36 5.14 -5.87 -3.36
N LYS A 37 4.97 -6.33 -4.59
CA LYS A 37 4.82 -7.77 -4.90
C LYS A 37 6.04 -8.62 -4.54
N ARG A 38 7.25 -8.07 -4.64
CA ARG A 38 8.46 -8.76 -4.21
C ARG A 38 8.69 -8.51 -2.72
N ASN A 39 9.29 -9.49 -2.05
CA ASN A 39 9.70 -9.34 -0.66
C ASN A 39 10.80 -8.26 -0.53
N GLU A 40 10.46 -7.14 0.10
CA GLU A 40 11.36 -6.04 0.44
C GLU A 40 10.93 -5.42 1.76
N ARG A 41 11.91 -4.98 2.55
CA ARG A 41 11.68 -4.40 3.88
C ARG A 41 11.98 -2.91 3.93
N PHE A 42 12.77 -2.40 2.98
CA PHE A 42 13.27 -1.04 3.02
C PHE A 42 12.86 -0.29 1.78
N LEU A 43 12.21 0.86 1.98
CA LEU A 43 11.80 1.76 0.90
C LEU A 43 12.99 2.21 0.03
N GLY A 44 14.16 2.39 0.64
CA GLY A 44 15.39 2.80 -0.06
C GLY A 44 15.93 1.77 -1.06
N ASN A 45 15.46 0.51 -1.00
CA ASN A 45 15.86 -0.55 -1.92
C ASN A 45 14.93 -0.67 -3.14
N LEU A 46 13.95 0.22 -3.29
CA LEU A 46 13.09 0.24 -4.45
C LEU A 46 13.88 0.62 -5.71
N GLY A 47 13.70 -0.17 -6.77
CA GLY A 47 14.24 0.10 -8.08
C GLY A 47 13.47 1.23 -8.78
N LYS A 48 14.10 1.86 -9.78
CA LYS A 48 13.45 2.92 -10.56
C LYS A 48 12.07 2.54 -11.11
N PRO A 49 11.85 1.35 -11.71
CA PRO A 49 10.53 0.98 -12.21
C PRO A 49 9.45 0.87 -11.12
N GLU A 50 9.84 0.50 -9.90
CA GLU A 50 8.94 0.38 -8.75
C GLU A 50 8.54 1.78 -8.26
N TRP A 51 9.50 2.71 -8.23
CA TRP A 51 9.24 4.12 -7.94
C TRP A 51 8.38 4.80 -8.99
N ASP A 52 8.64 4.55 -10.27
CA ASP A 52 7.85 5.12 -11.38
C ASP A 52 6.38 4.65 -11.25
N GLU A 53 6.13 3.36 -11.00
CA GLU A 53 4.77 2.86 -10.76
C GLU A 53 4.15 3.41 -9.47
N MET A 54 4.93 3.60 -8.40
CA MET A 54 4.43 4.17 -7.15
C MET A 54 3.90 5.60 -7.35
N LEU A 55 4.61 6.42 -8.14
CA LEU A 55 4.15 7.77 -8.48
C LEU A 55 2.83 7.76 -9.25
N GLU A 56 2.65 6.83 -10.18
CA GLU A 56 1.40 6.64 -10.91
C GLU A 56 0.26 6.23 -9.97
N ILE A 57 0.51 5.26 -9.08
CA ILE A 57 -0.48 4.79 -8.08
C ILE A 57 -0.93 5.92 -7.17
N ILE A 58 0.01 6.74 -6.68
CA ILE A 58 -0.31 7.90 -5.83
C ILE A 58 -1.27 8.83 -6.57
N SER A 59 -0.94 9.19 -7.81
CA SER A 59 -1.77 10.10 -8.61
C SER A 59 -3.17 9.55 -8.87
N GLU A 60 -3.27 8.25 -9.19
CA GLU A 60 -4.54 7.58 -9.48
C GLU A 60 -5.43 7.47 -8.24
N LEU A 61 -4.87 7.08 -7.09
CA LEU A 61 -5.62 6.96 -5.84
C LEU A 61 -6.08 8.31 -5.33
N GLU A 62 -5.21 9.33 -5.32
CA GLU A 62 -5.61 10.68 -4.91
C GLU A 62 -6.72 11.24 -5.80
N TYR A 63 -6.63 11.04 -7.12
CA TYR A 63 -7.66 11.45 -8.06
C TYR A 63 -8.99 10.72 -7.82
N ALA A 64 -8.96 9.40 -7.66
CA ALA A 64 -10.16 8.61 -7.41
C ALA A 64 -10.84 9.01 -6.10
N VAL A 65 -10.09 9.11 -5.00
CA VAL A 65 -10.62 9.46 -3.68
C VAL A 65 -11.14 10.89 -3.64
N ARG A 66 -10.46 11.83 -4.32
CA ARG A 66 -10.99 13.20 -4.52
C ARG A 66 -12.32 13.20 -5.26
N ARG A 67 -12.41 12.48 -6.38
CA ARG A 67 -13.58 12.48 -7.25
C ARG A 67 -14.79 11.84 -6.58
N GLU A 68 -14.61 10.71 -5.91
CA GLU A 68 -15.73 9.93 -5.35
C GLU A 68 -16.13 10.39 -3.95
N PHE A 69 -15.18 10.83 -3.11
CA PHE A 69 -15.44 11.15 -1.70
C PHE A 69 -15.23 12.62 -1.35
N GLY A 70 -14.81 13.46 -2.30
CA GLY A 70 -14.58 14.88 -2.06
C GLY A 70 -13.40 15.17 -1.11
N ALA A 71 -12.46 14.22 -0.99
CA ALA A 71 -11.27 14.42 -0.14
C ALA A 71 -10.45 15.62 -0.60
N THR A 72 -9.86 16.36 0.33
CA THR A 72 -9.05 17.56 0.03
C THR A 72 -7.60 17.43 0.49
N MET A 73 -7.30 16.42 1.32
CA MET A 73 -5.98 16.17 1.89
C MET A 73 -5.71 14.67 1.94
N PHE A 74 -4.44 14.30 1.87
CA PHE A 74 -3.97 12.92 1.83
C PHE A 74 -2.82 12.72 2.80
N ASN A 75 -2.76 11.51 3.37
CA ASN A 75 -1.63 11.06 4.15
C ASN A 75 -1.08 9.80 3.49
N TRP A 76 0.22 9.79 3.24
CA TRP A 76 0.97 8.62 2.82
C TRP A 76 1.96 8.27 3.93
N GLY A 77 1.85 7.06 4.45
CA GLY A 77 2.75 6.55 5.48
C GLY A 77 3.34 5.24 5.00
N VAL A 78 4.65 5.05 5.21
CA VAL A 78 5.31 3.77 5.00
C VAL A 78 5.43 3.11 6.36
N LEU A 79 4.57 2.12 6.61
CA LEU A 79 4.41 1.52 7.94
C LEU A 79 5.18 0.20 8.03
N LEU A 80 6.51 0.32 8.06
CA LEU A 80 7.41 -0.83 8.26
C LEU A 80 7.39 -1.38 9.70
N ASN A 81 6.55 -0.78 10.56
CA ASN A 81 6.60 -0.91 12.01
C ASN A 81 5.41 -1.73 12.52
N THR A 82 5.11 -2.87 11.92
CA THR A 82 4.25 -3.85 12.59
C THR A 82 5.06 -4.51 13.71
N PHE A 83 4.93 -3.98 14.92
CA PHE A 83 4.96 -4.77 16.17
C PHE A 83 6.13 -5.77 16.36
N TYR A 84 7.38 -5.33 16.22
CA TYR A 84 8.54 -6.19 16.48
C TYR A 84 8.73 -6.49 17.98
N ARG A 85 7.91 -7.42 18.51
CA ARG A 85 8.36 -8.34 19.56
C ARG A 85 8.51 -9.77 19.01
N GLU A 86 7.84 -10.12 17.92
CA GLU A 86 7.92 -11.44 17.30
C GLU A 86 7.96 -11.34 15.76
N ASN A 87 8.80 -12.15 15.12
CA ASN A 87 9.14 -12.13 13.69
C ASN A 87 8.04 -12.64 12.75
N THR A 88 6.78 -12.64 13.17
CA THR A 88 5.73 -13.42 12.50
C THR A 88 4.45 -12.59 12.30
N PRO A 89 4.07 -12.27 11.05
CA PRO A 89 4.82 -12.46 9.80
C PRO A 89 6.02 -11.52 9.68
N PRO A 90 7.00 -11.78 8.79
CA PRO A 90 8.13 -10.87 8.59
C PRO A 90 7.65 -9.48 8.13
N PRO A 91 8.40 -8.41 8.41
CA PRO A 91 8.04 -7.08 7.93
C PRO A 91 8.03 -7.07 6.40
N HIS A 92 7.04 -6.38 5.82
CA HIS A 92 6.83 -6.27 4.39
C HIS A 92 6.54 -4.81 4.03
N LEU A 93 7.13 -4.29 2.95
CA LEU A 93 6.90 -2.92 2.49
C LEU A 93 5.45 -2.73 2.01
N HIS A 94 4.74 -1.81 2.67
CA HIS A 94 3.37 -1.41 2.38
C HIS A 94 3.08 0.02 2.85
#